data_AF-A0A957NZG4-F1
#
_entry.id   AF-A0A957NZG4-F1
#
_cell.length_a   1.000
_cell.length_b   1.000
_cell.length_c   1.000
_cell.angle_alpha   90.00
_cell.angle_beta   90.00
_cell.angle_gamma   90.00
#
_symmetry.space_group_name_H-M   'P 1'
#
loop_
_entity.id
_entity.type
_entity.pdbx_description
1 polymer ?
#
loop_
_entity_poly.entity_id
_entity_poly.type
_entity_poly.pdbx_seq_one_letter_code
_entity_poly.pdbx_strand_id
1 'polypeptide(L)' 'EEPLLMPAMGGSLPDYVWTKILGVPAVMTPYANHDEANHAPNENMEVERFIKGIKTGAAVLAYLGEMRG' A
#
# COMPACT_ATOMS: atom_id res chain seq x y z
N GLU A 1 13.91 0.35 -10.12
CA GLU A 1 14.23 1.61 -9.44
C GLU A 1 13.99 1.43 -7.95
N GLU A 2 14.62 2.26 -7.12
CA GLU A 2 14.36 2.22 -5.67
C GLU A 2 12.96 2.75 -5.36
N PRO A 3 12.23 2.18 -4.39
CA PRO A 3 10.92 2.67 -3.99
C PRO A 3 10.98 4.11 -3.45
N LEU A 4 10.00 4.94 -3.83
CA LEU A 4 9.83 6.26 -3.23
C LEU A 4 9.22 6.12 -1.83
N LEU A 5 9.95 6.60 -0.81
CA LEU A 5 9.45 6.64 0.56
C LEU A 5 8.67 7.93 0.80
N MET A 6 7.37 7.79 1.07
CA MET A 6 6.49 8.91 1.38
C MET A 6 6.13 8.88 2.88
N PRO A 7 6.66 9.80 3.71
CA PRO A 7 6.48 9.75 5.16
C PRO A 7 5.06 10.09 5.62
N ALA A 8 4.28 10.80 4.80
CA ALA A 8 2.89 11.16 5.07
C ALA A 8 2.11 11.35 3.76
N MET A 9 0.82 11.04 3.78
CA MET A 9 -0.12 11.24 2.67
C MET A 9 -1.21 12.24 3.07
N GLY A 10 -1.85 12.89 2.09
CA GLY A 10 -2.93 13.85 2.33
C GLY A 10 -4.27 13.23 2.75
N GLY A 11 -4.44 11.92 2.54
CA GLY A 11 -5.60 11.15 2.99
C GLY A 11 -5.48 10.70 4.44
N SER A 12 -6.58 10.22 5.01
CA SER A 12 -6.61 9.63 6.34
C SER A 12 -7.04 8.17 6.30
N LEU A 13 -6.44 7.38 7.20
CA LEU A 13 -6.82 6.01 7.54
C LEU A 13 -6.74 5.86 9.07
N PRO A 14 -7.43 4.88 9.68
CA PRO A 14 -7.40 4.68 11.12
C PRO A 14 -6.11 3.97 11.61
N ASP A 15 -4.94 4.30 11.05
CA ASP A 15 -3.64 3.67 11.37
C ASP A 15 -3.22 3.83 12.83
N TYR A 16 -3.82 4.80 13.55
CA TYR A 16 -3.58 5.01 14.97
C TYR A 16 -3.99 3.79 15.83
N VAL A 17 -4.96 2.99 15.38
CA VAL A 17 -5.36 1.76 16.10
C VAL A 17 -4.18 0.79 16.15
N TRP A 18 -3.49 0.59 15.04
CA TRP A 18 -2.33 -0.30 14.96
C TRP A 18 -1.11 0.31 15.66
N THR A 19 -0.79 1.55 15.34
CA THR A 19 0.47 2.18 15.77
C THR A 19 0.45 2.72 17.20
N LYS A 20 -0.69 3.24 17.69
CA LYS A 20 -0.80 3.89 19.02
C LYS A 20 -1.47 3.02 20.06
N ILE A 21 -2.48 2.23 19.68
CA ILE A 21 -3.19 1.35 20.63
C ILE A 21 -2.45 0.01 20.73
N LEU A 22 -2.16 -0.62 19.59
CA LEU A 22 -1.53 -1.96 19.55
C LEU A 22 0.00 -1.92 19.54
N GLY A 23 0.61 -0.76 19.28
CA GLY A 23 2.07 -0.59 19.27
C GLY A 23 2.78 -1.33 18.14
N VAL A 24 2.08 -1.72 17.08
CA VAL A 24 2.66 -2.43 15.93
C VAL A 24 2.93 -1.47 14.77
N PRO A 25 4.03 -1.65 14.01
CA PRO A 25 4.30 -0.82 12.85
C PRO A 25 3.24 -1.06 11.75
N ALA A 26 2.92 0.01 11.03
CA ALA A 26 2.04 -0.04 9.86
C ALA A 26 2.78 0.50 8.64
N VAL A 27 2.60 -0.13 7.50
CA VAL A 27 3.15 0.30 6.20
C VAL A 27 2.04 0.30 5.17
N MET A 28 2.13 1.24 4.22
CA MET A 28 1.20 1.36 3.10
C MET A 28 1.97 1.19 1.79
N THR A 29 1.39 0.47 0.84
CA THR A 29 1.92 0.35 -0.52
C THR A 29 0.80 0.68 -1.51
N PRO A 30 0.90 1.78 -2.29
CA PRO A 30 -0.10 2.10 -3.31
C PRO A 30 0.04 1.14 -4.50
N TYR A 31 -1.09 0.68 -5.05
CA TYR A 31 -1.11 -0.19 -6.23
C TYR A 31 -1.68 0.46 -7.49
N ALA A 32 -2.51 1.48 -7.33
CA ALA A 32 -3.13 2.16 -8.46
C ALA A 32 -2.18 3.17 -9.15
N ASN A 33 -2.65 3.72 -10.26
CA ASN A 33 -2.01 4.85 -10.94
C ASN A 33 -2.24 6.15 -10.16
N HIS A 34 -1.35 7.12 -10.36
CA HIS A 34 -1.41 8.40 -9.63
C HIS A 34 -2.67 9.26 -9.93
N ASP A 35 -3.33 8.97 -11.05
CA ASP A 35 -4.52 9.62 -11.59
C ASP A 35 -5.75 8.69 -11.50
N GLU A 36 -5.75 7.77 -10.53
CA GLU A 36 -6.86 6.86 -10.26
C GLU A 36 -8.18 7.60 -9.96
N ALA A 37 -8.12 8.86 -9.54
CA ALA A 37 -9.26 9.73 -9.29
C ALA A 37 -10.25 9.19 -8.23
N ASN A 38 -9.73 8.65 -7.12
CA ASN A 38 -10.54 8.22 -5.97
C ASN A 38 -11.61 9.25 -5.60
N HIS A 39 -12.85 8.81 -5.45
CA HIS A 39 -14.00 9.64 -5.08
C HIS A 39 -14.36 10.74 -6.11
N ALA A 40 -13.92 10.61 -7.36
CA ALA A 40 -14.24 11.53 -8.44
C ALA A 40 -14.74 10.79 -9.71
N PRO A 41 -15.38 11.49 -10.67
CA PRO A 41 -15.80 10.88 -11.92
C PRO A 41 -14.63 10.26 -12.71
N ASN A 42 -14.89 9.15 -13.39
CA ASN A 42 -13.90 8.37 -14.15
C ASN A 42 -12.76 7.82 -13.27
N GLU A 43 -13.08 7.45 -12.02
CA GLU A 43 -12.21 6.63 -11.18
C GLU A 43 -11.76 5.38 -11.96
N ASN A 44 -10.45 5.10 -11.96
CA ASN A 44 -9.86 4.09 -12.84
C ASN A 44 -8.64 3.40 -12.22
N MET A 45 -8.31 2.23 -12.76
CA MET A 45 -7.09 1.50 -12.45
C MET A 45 -6.58 0.80 -13.72
N GLU A 46 -5.29 0.95 -14.04
CA GLU A 46 -4.67 0.18 -15.13
C GLU A 46 -4.69 -1.33 -14.83
N VAL A 47 -5.09 -2.15 -15.81
CA VAL A 47 -5.12 -3.61 -15.65
C VAL A 47 -3.74 -4.17 -15.29
N GLU A 48 -2.67 -3.63 -15.89
CA GLU A 48 -1.31 -4.05 -15.57
C GLU A 48 -0.96 -3.76 -14.10
N ARG A 49 -1.38 -2.60 -13.58
CA ARG A 49 -1.18 -2.22 -12.17
C ARG A 49 -1.96 -3.11 -11.22
N PHE A 50 -3.18 -3.49 -11.58
CA PHE A 50 -3.96 -4.46 -10.82
C PHE A 50 -3.20 -5.79 -10.68
N ILE A 51 -2.71 -6.34 -11.80
CA ILE A 51 -1.95 -7.60 -11.80
C ILE A 51 -0.61 -7.45 -11.07
N LYS A 52 0.10 -6.32 -11.23
CA LYS A 52 1.33 -6.03 -10.49
C LYS A 52 1.06 -5.91 -8.99
N GLY A 53 -0.03 -5.28 -8.57
CA GLY A 53 -0.44 -5.19 -7.17
C GLY A 53 -0.64 -6.56 -6.52
N ILE A 54 -1.27 -7.51 -7.22
CA ILE A 54 -1.39 -8.90 -6.76
C ILE A 54 -0.01 -9.52 -6.52
N LYS A 55 0.90 -9.38 -7.50
CA LYS A 55 2.26 -9.92 -7.40
C LYS A 55 3.05 -9.27 -6.26
N THR A 56 2.95 -7.96 -6.10
CA THR A 56 3.61 -7.21 -5.02
C THR A 56 3.10 -7.65 -3.65
N GLY A 57 1.77 -7.76 -3.47
CA GLY A 57 1.18 -8.21 -2.21
C GLY A 57 1.61 -9.65 -1.85
N ALA A 58 1.59 -10.55 -2.83
CA ALA A 58 2.08 -11.92 -2.64
C ALA A 58 3.57 -11.97 -2.28
N ALA A 59 4.40 -11.16 -2.94
CA ALA A 59 5.83 -11.09 -2.68
C ALA A 59 6.14 -10.54 -1.27
N VAL A 60 5.42 -9.50 -0.82
CA VAL A 60 5.56 -8.97 0.55
C VAL A 60 5.23 -10.04 1.58
N LEU A 61 4.11 -10.75 1.43
CA LEU A 61 3.71 -11.81 2.34
C LEU A 61 4.70 -12.98 2.35
N ALA A 62 5.17 -13.40 1.18
CA ALA A 62 6.17 -14.47 1.05
C ALA A 62 7.48 -14.08 1.74
N TYR A 63 8.00 -12.88 1.47
CA TYR A 63 9.22 -12.38 2.07
C TYR A 63 9.10 -12.29 3.60
N LEU A 64 8.02 -11.70 4.11
CA LEU A 64 7.76 -11.63 5.56
C LEU A 64 7.62 -13.02 6.20
N GLY A 65 7.04 -13.99 5.49
CA GLY A 65 6.93 -15.38 5.96
C GLY A 65 8.27 -16.12 6.04
N GLU A 66 9.25 -15.72 5.23
CA GLU A 66 10.61 -16.27 5.26
C GLU A 66 11.51 -15.57 6.28
N MET A 67 11.18 -14.35 6.70
CA MET A 67 11.89 -13.62 7.75
C MET A 67 11.75 -14.39 9.07
N ARG A 68 12.81 -15.09 9.47
CA ARG A 68 12.93 -15.63 10.83
C ARG A 68 13.13 -14.47 11.80
N GLY A 69 12.30 -14.42 12.84
CA GLY A 69 12.45 -13.50 13.97
C GLY A 69 13.72 -13.77 14.78
#